data_AF-A0A1I0E1M5-F1
#
_entry.id   AF-A0A1I0E1M5-F1
#
_cell.length_a   1.000
_cell.length_b   1.000
_cell.length_c   1.000
_cell.angle_alpha   90.00
_cell.angle_beta   90.00
_cell.angle_gamma   90.00
#
_symmetry.space_group_name_H-M   'P 1'
#
loop_
_entity.id
_entity.type
_entity.pdbx_description
1 polymer ?
#
loop_
_entity_poly.entity_id
_entity_poly.type
_entity_poly.pdbx_seq_one_letter_code
_entity_poly.pdbx_strand_id
1 'polypeptide(L)'
;MAMAREAIEGHLEILAEDGAAIPAAQKVTVHQANPDFEGCIWALVDIDITKYLGKAEKLNITLPAHLLTRIDEHVKHHPEVKSRSGFLASAALKVLQQA
;
A
#
# COMPACT_ATOMS: atom_id res chain seq x y z
N MET A 1 17.56 -10.84 -0.11
CA MET A 1 16.28 -10.12 0.07
C MET A 1 16.24 -9.25 1.33
N ALA A 2 16.87 -9.64 2.45
CA ALA A 2 16.91 -8.82 3.68
C ALA A 2 17.45 -7.39 3.44
N MET A 3 18.67 -7.28 2.87
CA MET A 3 19.28 -5.96 2.58
C MET A 3 18.41 -5.08 1.66
N ALA A 4 17.73 -5.67 0.68
CA ALA A 4 16.86 -4.94 -0.24
C ALA A 4 15.59 -4.44 0.47
N ARG A 5 14.99 -5.27 1.34
CA ARG A 5 13.87 -4.87 2.20
C ARG A 5 14.27 -3.71 3.10
N GLU A 6 15.39 -3.81 3.81
CA GLU A 6 15.88 -2.77 4.71
C GLU A 6 16.12 -1.45 3.98
N ALA A 7 16.75 -1.50 2.80
CA ALA A 7 16.98 -0.31 1.98
C ALA A 7 15.66 0.36 1.54
N ILE A 8 14.66 -0.42 1.14
CA ILE A 8 13.33 0.10 0.79
C ILE A 8 12.68 0.74 2.02
N GLU A 9 12.66 0.03 3.15
CA GLU A 9 12.03 0.52 4.37
C GLU A 9 12.66 1.81 4.91
N GLY A 10 13.99 1.91 4.87
CA GLY A 10 14.70 3.13 5.27
C GLY A 10 14.45 4.31 4.32
N HIS A 11 14.34 4.06 3.01
CA HIS A 11 13.98 5.12 2.08
C HIS A 11 12.55 5.63 2.29
N LEU A 12 11.60 4.73 2.53
CA LEU A 12 10.21 5.09 2.82
C LEU A 12 10.07 5.88 4.13
N GLU A 13 10.91 5.59 5.12
CA GLU A 13 10.97 6.35 6.37
C GLU A 13 11.41 7.79 6.12
N ILE A 14 12.49 8.01 5.36
CA ILE A 14 12.96 9.35 4.97
C ILE A 14 11.85 10.13 4.23
N LEU A 15 11.18 9.49 3.26
CA LEU A 15 10.10 10.14 2.52
C LEU A 15 8.93 10.54 3.44
N ALA A 16 8.60 9.70 4.42
CA ALA A 16 7.55 9.99 5.38
C ALA A 16 7.93 11.15 6.32
N GLU A 17 9.18 11.20 6.78
CA GLU A 17 9.72 12.29 7.61
C GLU A 17 9.71 13.64 6.85
N ASP A 18 10.04 13.61 5.57
CA ASP A 18 10.03 14.80 4.70
C ASP A 18 8.62 15.20 4.23
N GLY A 19 7.58 14.43 4.56
CA GLY A 19 6.22 14.64 4.07
C GLY A 19 6.08 14.45 2.56
N ALA A 20 7.03 13.76 1.95
CA ALA A 20 7.05 13.45 0.53
C ALA A 20 6.07 12.31 0.20
N ALA A 21 5.63 12.24 -1.06
CA ALA A 21 4.72 11.20 -1.51
C ALA A 21 5.40 9.83 -1.52
N ILE A 22 4.75 8.83 -0.93
CA ILE A 22 5.18 7.44 -1.01
C ILE A 22 4.90 6.90 -2.42
N PRO A 23 5.92 6.42 -3.17
CA PRO A 23 5.74 5.99 -4.54
C PRO A 23 4.88 4.72 -4.63
N ALA A 24 4.07 4.63 -5.67
CA ALA A 24 3.28 3.44 -5.96
C ALA A 24 4.16 2.36 -6.61
N ALA A 25 4.04 1.12 -6.11
CA ALA A 25 4.69 -0.02 -6.75
C ALA A 25 4.07 -0.29 -8.12
N GLN A 26 4.91 -0.56 -9.12
CA GLN A 26 4.46 -0.91 -10.47
C GLN A 26 4.61 -2.41 -10.74
N LYS A 27 3.97 -2.87 -11.81
CA LYS A 27 4.11 -4.26 -12.25
C LYS A 27 5.53 -4.51 -12.74
N VAL A 28 6.06 -5.69 -12.45
CA VAL A 28 7.37 -6.14 -12.95
C VAL A 28 7.51 -5.95 -14.46
N THR A 29 6.44 -6.20 -15.23
CA THR A 29 6.44 -6.04 -16.69
C THR A 29 6.76 -4.62 -17.16
N VAL A 30 6.43 -3.59 -16.38
CA VAL A 30 6.77 -2.20 -16.72
C VAL A 30 8.28 -2.00 -16.64
N HIS A 31 8.90 -2.54 -15.59
CA HIS A 31 10.35 -2.44 -15.41
C HIS A 31 11.12 -3.39 -16.34
N GLN A 32 10.59 -4.59 -16.62
CA GLN A 32 11.19 -5.54 -17.56
C GLN A 32 11.30 -4.98 -18.99
N ALA A 33 10.37 -4.10 -19.38
CA ALA A 33 10.40 -3.45 -20.69
C ALA A 33 11.47 -2.34 -20.80
N ASN A 34 12.15 -1.97 -19.71
CA ASN A 34 13.21 -0.97 -19.73
C ASN A 34 14.56 -1.60 -20.14
N PRO A 35 15.20 -1.12 -21.24
CA PRO A 35 16.52 -1.61 -21.68
C PRO A 35 17.62 -1.51 -20.61
N ASP A 36 17.54 -0.54 -19.69
CA ASP A 36 18.53 -0.36 -18.63
C ASP A 36 18.61 -1.55 -17.65
N PHE A 37 17.57 -2.40 -17.64
CA PHE A 37 17.46 -3.58 -16.78
C PHE A 37 17.58 -4.91 -17.56
N GLU A 38 18.10 -4.88 -18.80
CA GLU A 38 18.30 -6.07 -19.60
C GLU A 38 19.23 -7.08 -18.91
N GLY A 39 18.84 -8.36 -18.89
CA GLY A 39 19.60 -9.43 -18.24
C GLY A 39 19.50 -9.48 -16.72
N CYS A 40 18.78 -8.55 -16.07
CA CYS A 40 18.54 -8.61 -14.63
C CYS A 40 17.56 -9.72 -14.22
N ILE A 41 17.70 -10.19 -12.98
CA ILE A 41 16.77 -11.11 -12.32
C ILE A 41 15.78 -10.28 -11.48
N TRP A 42 14.49 -10.58 -11.62
CA TRP A 42 13.42 -9.90 -10.90
C TRP A 42 13.04 -10.64 -9.61
N ALA A 43 12.78 -9.87 -8.56
CA ALA A 43 12.22 -10.35 -7.31
C ALA A 43 11.18 -9.35 -6.79
N LEU A 44 10.21 -9.84 -6.01
CA LEU A 44 9.19 -9.03 -5.35
C LEU A 44 9.50 -8.96 -3.85
N VAL A 45 9.34 -7.77 -3.28
CA VAL A 45 9.46 -7.53 -1.84
C VAL A 45 8.15 -6.93 -1.35
N ASP A 46 7.41 -7.70 -0.54
CA ASP A 46 6.19 -7.19 0.08
C ASP A 46 6.53 -6.25 1.23
N ILE A 47 6.07 -5.00 1.13
CA ILE A 47 6.25 -3.95 2.13
C ILE A 47 4.88 -3.42 2.53
N ASP A 48 4.60 -3.39 3.82
CA ASP A 48 3.45 -2.67 4.35
C ASP A 48 3.77 -1.17 4.39
N ILE A 49 3.16 -0.40 3.49
CA ILE A 49 3.40 1.04 3.40
C ILE A 49 2.56 1.85 4.41
N THR A 50 1.60 1.23 5.10
CA THR A 50 0.64 1.96 5.95
C THR A 50 1.31 2.69 7.10
N LYS A 51 2.45 2.17 7.59
CA LYS A 51 3.30 2.81 8.62
C LYS A 51 3.90 4.14 8.17
N TYR A 52 3.99 4.40 6.86
CA TYR A 52 4.60 5.60 6.29
C TYR A 52 3.57 6.66 5.88
N LEU A 53 2.27 6.39 6.02
CA LEU A 53 1.19 7.32 5.64
C LEU A 53 0.90 8.39 6.70
N GLY A 54 1.77 8.53 7.69
CA GLY A 54 1.64 9.49 8.78
C GLY A 54 0.68 9.04 9.89
N LYS A 55 0.29 10.01 10.73
CA LYS A 55 -0.56 9.75 11.88
C LYS A 55 -2.00 9.44 11.44
N ALA A 56 -2.58 8.39 12.02
CA ALA A 56 -3.98 8.07 11.79
C ALA A 56 -4.90 9.17 12.36
N GLU A 57 -5.74 9.74 11.49
CA GLU A 57 -6.79 10.68 11.87
C GLU A 57 -8.16 9.98 11.96
N LYS A 58 -8.93 10.28 13.01
CA LYS A 58 -10.25 9.70 13.20
C LYS A 58 -11.29 10.48 12.39
N LEU A 59 -11.89 9.81 11.41
CA LEU A 59 -12.95 10.36 10.59
C LEU A 59 -14.32 9.79 11.00
N ASN A 60 -15.34 10.65 11.13
CA ASN A 60 -16.73 10.24 11.31
C ASN A 60 -17.47 10.38 9.96
N ILE A 61 -17.98 9.27 9.43
CA ILE A 61 -18.69 9.22 8.14
C ILE A 61 -20.01 8.48 8.24
N THR A 62 -20.93 8.77 7.31
CA THR A 62 -22.16 8.00 7.12
C THR A 62 -22.01 7.08 5.91
N LEU A 63 -22.32 5.79 6.10
CA LEU A 63 -22.29 4.78 5.04
C LEU A 63 -23.63 4.04 4.99
N PRO A 64 -24.08 3.58 3.81
CA PRO A 64 -25.26 2.71 3.70
C PRO A 64 -25.09 1.43 4.52
N ALA A 65 -26.12 1.01 5.26
CA ALA A 65 -26.05 -0.15 6.15
C ALA A 65 -25.61 -1.44 5.42
N HIS A 66 -26.15 -1.69 4.23
CA HIS A 66 -25.77 -2.85 3.41
C HIS A 66 -24.29 -2.83 2.99
N LEU A 67 -23.71 -1.65 2.72
CA LEU A 67 -22.29 -1.53 2.42
C LEU A 67 -21.43 -1.87 3.65
N LEU A 68 -21.84 -1.40 4.83
CA LEU A 68 -21.13 -1.70 6.08
C LEU A 68 -21.10 -3.20 6.38
N THR A 69 -22.23 -3.90 6.18
CA THR A 69 -22.30 -5.36 6.33
C THR A 69 -21.33 -6.08 5.39
N ARG A 70 -21.25 -5.66 4.13
CA ARG A 70 -20.31 -6.27 3.16
C ARG A 70 -18.84 -6.03 3.52
N ILE A 71 -18.51 -4.86 4.07
CA ILE A 71 -17.15 -4.57 4.55
C ILE A 71 -16.81 -5.48 5.74
N ASP A 72 -17.74 -5.66 6.68
CA ASP A 72 -17.54 -6.53 7.84
C ASP A 72 -17.31 -7.99 7.45
N GLU A 73 -18.12 -8.51 6.53
CA GLU A 73 -17.94 -9.85 5.98
C GLU A 73 -16.58 -9.99 5.30
N HIS A 74 -16.17 -9.00 4.49
CA HIS A 74 -14.90 -9.04 3.81
C HIS A 74 -13.73 -9.11 4.80
N VAL A 75 -13.70 -8.21 5.79
CA VAL A 75 -12.68 -8.17 6.86
C VAL A 75 -12.62 -9.48 7.65
N LYS A 76 -13.76 -10.12 7.89
CA LYS A 76 -13.83 -11.42 8.59
C LYS A 76 -13.16 -12.56 7.82
N HIS A 77 -13.20 -12.51 6.49
CA HIS A 77 -12.67 -13.55 5.61
C HIS A 77 -11.27 -13.29 5.07
N HIS A 78 -10.73 -12.08 5.27
CA HIS A 78 -9.45 -11.60 4.71
C HIS A 78 -8.56 -11.09 5.85
N PRO A 79 -7.79 -11.97 6.53
CA PRO A 79 -6.98 -11.62 7.70
C PRO A 79 -5.93 -10.52 7.44
N GLU A 80 -5.55 -10.32 6.18
CA GLU A 80 -4.67 -9.25 5.74
C GLU A 80 -5.29 -7.86 5.93
N VAL A 81 -6.63 -7.74 5.92
CA VAL A 81 -7.35 -6.49 6.19
C VAL A 81 -7.92 -6.54 7.61
N LYS A 82 -7.18 -6.00 8.59
CA LYS A 82 -7.49 -6.18 10.02
C LYS A 82 -8.67 -5.37 10.56
N SER A 83 -9.22 -4.43 9.79
CA SER A 83 -10.33 -3.57 10.26
C SER A 83 -11.07 -2.87 9.11
N ARG A 84 -12.27 -2.34 9.41
CA ARG A 84 -13.02 -1.44 8.48
C ARG A 84 -12.17 -0.26 8.03
N SER A 85 -11.45 0.38 8.96
CA SER A 85 -10.58 1.52 8.65
C SER A 85 -9.44 1.12 7.72
N GLY A 86 -8.83 -0.05 7.96
CA GLY A 86 -7.82 -0.62 7.06
C GLY A 86 -8.37 -0.90 5.67
N PHE A 87 -9.57 -1.49 5.59
CA PHE A 87 -10.25 -1.73 4.31
C PHE A 87 -10.46 -0.44 3.51
N LEU A 88 -11.02 0.58 4.17
CA LEU A 88 -11.31 1.88 3.54
C LEU A 88 -10.03 2.62 3.12
N ALA A 89 -8.98 2.57 3.96
CA ALA A 89 -7.69 3.16 3.63
C ALA A 89 -7.05 2.48 2.40
N SER A 90 -7.02 1.15 2.36
CA SER A 90 -6.51 0.39 1.20
C SER A 90 -7.32 0.67 -0.08
N ALA A 91 -8.65 0.78 0.03
CA ALA A 91 -9.49 1.14 -1.10
C ALA A 91 -9.19 2.56 -1.61
N ALA A 92 -9.06 3.54 -0.71
CA ALA A 92 -8.72 4.91 -1.08
C ALA A 92 -7.34 5.00 -1.75
N LEU A 93 -6.33 4.34 -1.19
CA LEU A 93 -4.98 4.26 -1.79
C LEU A 93 -5.03 3.68 -3.19
N LYS A 94 -5.78 2.59 -3.39
CA LYS A 94 -5.94 1.97 -4.71
C LYS A 94 -6.56 2.92 -5.72
N VAL A 95 -7.54 3.73 -5.33
CA VAL A 95 -8.14 4.74 -6.22
C VAL A 95 -7.14 5.86 -6.53
N LEU A 96 -6.43 6.37 -5.53
CA LEU A 96 -5.49 7.48 -5.69
C LEU A 96 -4.23 7.09 -6.49
N GLN A 97 -3.81 5.83 -6.46
CA GLN A 97 -2.68 5.31 -7.25
C GLN A 97 -3.07 4.97 -8.70
N GLN A 98 -4.36 4.89 -9.01
CA GLN A 98 -4.89 4.66 -10.36
C GLN A 98 -5.26 5.94 -11.10
N ALA A 99 -5.23 7.09 -10.41
CA ALA A 99 -5.45 8.42 -10.94
C ALA A 99 -4.12 9.05 -11.40
#